data_AF-A0A3G6MFV6-F1
#
_entry.id   AF-A0A3G6MFV6-F1
#
_cell.length_a   1.000
_cell.length_b   1.000
_cell.length_c   1.000
_cell.angle_alpha   90.00
_cell.angle_beta   90.00
_cell.angle_gamma   90.00
#
_symmetry.space_group_name_H-M   'P 1'
#
loop_
_entity.id
_entity.type
_entity.pdbx_description
1 polymer ?
#
loop_
_entity_poly.entity_id
_entity_poly.type
_entity_poly.pdbx_seq_one_letter_code
_entity_poly.pdbx_strand_id
1 'polypeptide(L)'
;MSMSKTSKKLMLRLAFLVVPFVILTLVVLDSKSGGQTGGGAYDLSGLIYGLVLFAWIAVWMLWMLVACLISKTPPDRNMYLKLFLIGIVALVAAYFVTPQMF
;
A
#
# COMPACT_ATOMS: atom_id res chain seq x y z
N MET A 1 26.83 3.97 11.01
CA MET A 1 26.35 4.63 9.78
C MET A 1 25.22 5.58 10.17
N SER A 2 25.51 6.89 10.32
CA SER A 2 24.52 7.87 10.77
C SER A 2 23.56 8.20 9.63
N MET A 3 22.36 7.62 9.67
CA MET A 3 21.32 7.86 8.68
C MET A 3 20.79 9.29 8.83
N SER A 4 20.86 10.10 7.76
CA SER A 4 20.43 11.50 7.77
C SER A 4 18.96 11.62 8.23
N LYS A 5 18.60 12.75 8.88
CA LYS A 5 17.22 12.99 9.37
C LYS A 5 16.18 12.80 8.25
N THR A 6 16.54 13.16 7.02
CA THR A 6 15.71 13.01 5.81
C THR A 6 15.50 11.54 5.46
N SER A 7 16.56 10.73 5.51
CA SER A 7 16.52 9.29 5.23
C SER A 7 15.67 8.52 6.25
N LYS A 8 15.71 8.89 7.54
CA LYS A 8 14.85 8.31 8.58
C LYS A 8 13.37 8.63 8.34
N LYS A 9 13.07 9.87 7.93
CA LYS A 9 11.70 10.31 7.60
C LYS A 9 11.14 9.58 6.37
N LEU A 10 12.02 9.29 5.40
CA LEU A 10 11.74 8.48 4.22
C LEU A 10 11.40 7.03 4.60
N MET A 11 12.25 6.37 5.37
CA MET A 11 12.03 4.99 5.82
C MET A 11 10.74 4.84 6.62
N LEU A 12 10.46 5.76 7.55
CA LEU A 12 9.26 5.69 8.38
C LEU A 12 7.98 5.82 7.55
N ARG A 13 7.97 6.71 6.56
CA ARG A 13 6.86 6.89 5.63
C ARG A 13 6.68 5.72 4.67
N LEU A 14 7.78 5.12 4.24
CA LEU A 14 7.76 3.92 3.41
C LEU A 14 7.25 2.71 4.20
N ALA A 15 7.70 2.54 5.44
CA ALA A 15 7.24 1.47 6.34
C ALA A 15 5.72 1.57 6.58
N PHE A 16 5.18 2.79 6.68
CA PHE A 16 3.73 3.01 6.81
C PHE A 16 2.91 2.54 5.59
N LEU A 17 3.53 2.41 4.41
CA LEU A 17 2.90 1.79 3.24
C LEU A 17 3.15 0.28 3.22
N VAL A 18 4.42 -0.13 3.36
CA VAL A 18 4.86 -1.51 3.16
C VAL A 18 4.26 -2.44 4.22
N VAL A 19 4.23 -2.04 5.48
CA VAL A 19 3.72 -2.88 6.58
C VAL A 19 2.25 -3.26 6.37
N PRO A 20 1.30 -2.32 6.21
CA PRO A 20 -0.09 -2.67 5.96
C PRO A 20 -0.29 -3.38 4.63
N PHE A 21 0.49 -3.03 3.59
CA PHE A 21 0.45 -3.76 2.31
C PHE A 21 0.81 -5.23 2.47
N VAL A 22 1.90 -5.54 3.18
CA VAL A 22 2.35 -6.92 3.42
C VAL A 22 1.37 -7.67 4.32
N ILE A 23 0.89 -7.05 5.41
CA ILE A 23 -0.08 -7.69 6.32
C ILE A 23 -1.36 -8.04 5.59
N LEU A 24 -1.97 -7.09 4.88
CA LEU A 24 -3.21 -7.32 4.14
C LEU A 24 -3.02 -8.35 3.03
N THR A 25 -1.89 -8.32 2.33
CA THR A 25 -1.57 -9.33 1.31
C THR A 25 -1.44 -10.72 1.92
N LEU A 26 -0.76 -10.86 3.07
CA LEU A 26 -0.61 -12.14 3.77
C LEU A 26 -1.93 -12.66 4.31
N VAL A 27 -2.76 -11.79 4.91
CA VAL A 27 -4.10 -12.16 5.40
C VAL A 27 -4.96 -12.68 4.25
N VAL A 28 -4.92 -12.03 3.08
CA VAL A 28 -5.65 -12.49 1.89
C VAL A 28 -5.11 -13.83 1.37
N LEU A 29 -3.78 -14.02 1.38
CA LEU A 29 -3.17 -15.28 0.95
C LEU A 29 -3.53 -16.45 1.89
N ASP A 30 -3.56 -16.19 3.20
CA ASP A 30 -3.93 -17.16 4.23
C ASP A 30 -5.41 -17.53 4.16
N SER A 31 -6.28 -16.54 3.89
CA SER A 31 -7.72 -16.72 3.68
C SER A 31 -8.05 -17.70 2.54
N LYS A 32 -7.13 -17.85 1.56
CA LYS A 32 -7.23 -18.80 0.46
C LYS A 32 -6.89 -20.25 0.84
N SER A 33 -6.14 -20.46 1.91
CA SER A 33 -5.70 -21.80 2.36
C SER A 33 -6.74 -22.53 3.21
N GLY A 34 -7.71 -21.78 3.78
CA GLY A 34 -8.86 -22.32 4.49
C GLY A 34 -9.90 -22.87 3.51
N GLY A 35 -9.94 -24.18 3.33
CA GLY A 35 -10.89 -24.86 2.45
C GLY A 35 -12.34 -24.42 2.72
N GLN A 36 -13.00 -23.94 1.65
CA GLN A 36 -14.40 -23.53 1.65
C GLN A 36 -15.30 -24.75 1.92
N THR A 37 -15.55 -25.02 3.20
CA THR A 37 -16.39 -26.12 3.64
C THR A 37 -17.79 -25.57 3.91
N GLY A 38 -18.60 -25.45 2.85
CA GLY A 38 -20.06 -25.33 2.95
C GLY A 38 -20.68 -24.00 2.51
N GLY A 39 -21.53 -24.09 1.48
CA GLY A 39 -22.84 -23.44 1.43
C GLY A 39 -22.93 -21.93 1.20
N GLY A 40 -23.01 -21.52 -0.08
CA GLY A 40 -24.03 -20.56 -0.54
C GLY A 40 -23.91 -19.08 -0.19
N ALA A 41 -22.97 -18.64 0.63
CA ALA A 41 -22.67 -17.22 0.82
C ALA A 41 -21.48 -16.84 -0.07
N TYR A 42 -21.66 -15.87 -0.99
CA TYR A 42 -20.55 -15.28 -1.72
C TYR A 42 -19.54 -14.74 -0.71
N ASP A 43 -18.33 -15.29 -0.71
CA ASP A 43 -17.26 -14.83 0.15
C ASP A 43 -16.75 -13.47 -0.37
N LEU A 44 -17.45 -12.41 0.03
CA LEU A 44 -17.12 -11.04 -0.31
C LEU A 44 -15.86 -10.55 0.43
N SER A 45 -15.26 -11.37 1.31
CA SER A 45 -14.10 -10.98 2.09
C SER A 45 -12.92 -10.59 1.19
N GLY A 46 -12.66 -11.35 0.12
CA GLY A 46 -11.62 -11.02 -0.88
C GLY A 46 -11.84 -9.65 -1.53
N LEU A 47 -13.09 -9.31 -1.89
CA LEU A 47 -13.46 -7.99 -2.41
C LEU A 47 -13.21 -6.88 -1.38
N ILE A 48 -13.67 -7.09 -0.14
CA ILE A 48 -13.55 -6.10 0.93
C ILE A 48 -12.07 -5.86 1.27
N TYR A 49 -11.27 -6.90 1.43
CA TYR A 49 -9.83 -6.77 1.70
C TYR A 49 -9.08 -6.12 0.55
N GLY A 50 -9.40 -6.47 -0.71
CA GLY A 50 -8.86 -5.80 -1.89
C GLY A 50 -9.22 -4.32 -1.92
N LEU A 51 -10.48 -3.96 -1.66
CA LEU A 51 -10.95 -2.58 -1.63
C LEU A 51 -10.28 -1.76 -0.52
N VAL A 52 -10.13 -2.33 0.68
CA VAL A 52 -9.44 -1.71 1.81
C VAL A 52 -7.96 -1.48 1.48
N LEU A 53 -7.30 -2.44 0.82
CA LEU A 53 -5.91 -2.30 0.39
C LEU A 53 -5.75 -1.19 -0.67
N PHE A 54 -6.64 -1.13 -1.66
CA PHE A 54 -6.66 -0.03 -2.64
C PHE A 54 -6.90 1.33 -1.98
N ALA A 55 -7.89 1.43 -1.09
CA ALA A 55 -8.20 2.65 -0.38
C ALA A 55 -7.00 3.13 0.47
N TRP A 56 -6.32 2.20 1.14
CA TRP A 56 -5.13 2.51 1.94
C TRP A 56 -3.98 3.08 1.10
N ILE A 57 -3.68 2.44 -0.04
CA ILE A 57 -2.64 2.92 -0.97
C ILE A 57 -3.03 4.30 -1.52
N ALA A 58 -4.31 4.50 -1.87
CA ALA A 58 -4.82 5.77 -2.38
C ALA A 58 -4.67 6.91 -1.35
N VAL A 59 -5.06 6.68 -0.09
CA VAL A 59 -4.90 7.65 1.01
C VAL A 59 -3.42 7.98 1.23
N TRP A 60 -2.54 6.98 1.20
CA TRP A 60 -1.10 7.20 1.34
C TRP A 60 -0.53 8.01 0.17
N MET A 61 -0.95 7.72 -1.06
CA MET A 61 -0.54 8.48 -2.24
C MET A 61 -1.01 9.93 -2.18
N LEU A 62 -2.25 10.19 -1.77
CA LEU A 62 -2.78 11.54 -1.55
C LEU A 62 -1.94 12.29 -0.50
N TRP A 63 -1.58 11.62 0.60
CA TRP A 63 -0.69 12.19 1.61
C TRP A 63 0.66 12.61 1.00
N MET A 64 1.29 11.73 0.20
CA MET A 64 2.59 12.05 -0.42
C MET A 64 2.48 13.18 -1.44
N LEU A 65 1.36 13.27 -2.16
CA LEU A 65 1.10 14.32 -3.13
C LEU A 65 0.89 15.68 -2.44
N VAL A 66 0.11 15.72 -1.36
CA VAL A 66 -0.04 16.92 -0.50
C VAL A 66 1.31 17.35 0.09
N ALA A 67 2.11 16.40 0.58
CA ALA A 67 3.43 16.69 1.11
C ALA A 67 4.41 17.20 0.03
N CYS A 68 4.27 16.74 -1.23
CA CYS A 68 5.00 17.26 -2.38
C CYS A 68 4.61 18.71 -2.71
N LEU A 69 3.32 19.03 -2.65
CA LEU A 69 2.80 20.38 -2.91
C LEU A 69 3.23 21.39 -1.83
N ILE A 70 3.25 20.98 -0.57
CA ILE A 70 3.69 21.82 0.56
C ILE A 70 5.22 22.02 0.56
N SER A 71 5.97 21.09 -0.05
CA SER A 71 7.42 21.16 -0.10
C SER A 71 7.93 22.30 -0.98
N LYS A 72 8.58 23.29 -0.35
CA LYS A 72 9.19 24.46 -1.02
C LYS A 72 10.59 24.19 -1.59
N THR A 73 11.23 23.11 -1.16
CA THR A 73 12.60 22.73 -1.52
C THR A 73 12.61 21.70 -2.67
N PRO A 74 13.41 21.92 -3.73
CA PRO A 74 13.56 20.96 -4.83
C PRO A 74 13.99 19.53 -4.42
N PRO A 75 14.96 19.33 -3.48
CA PRO A 75 15.35 17.98 -3.09
C PRO A 75 14.23 17.22 -2.37
N ASP A 76 13.44 17.89 -1.55
CA ASP A 76 12.30 17.28 -0.86
C ASP A 76 11.17 16.94 -1.84
N ARG A 77 10.88 17.79 -2.83
CA ARG A 77 9.92 17.47 -3.91
C ARG A 77 10.32 16.21 -4.67
N ASN A 78 11.60 16.07 -5.04
CA ASN A 78 12.08 14.88 -5.73
C ASN A 78 11.92 13.61 -4.86
N MET A 79 12.12 13.74 -3.55
CA MET A 79 11.88 12.65 -2.60
C MET A 79 10.40 12.24 -2.56
N TYR A 80 9.47 13.19 -2.47
CA TYR A 80 8.04 12.92 -2.48
C TYR A 80 7.55 12.33 -3.81
N LEU A 81 8.08 12.80 -4.94
CA LEU A 81 7.78 12.22 -6.25
C LEU A 81 8.25 10.77 -6.35
N LYS A 82 9.46 10.44 -5.87
CA LYS A 82 9.93 9.05 -5.81
C LYS A 82 9.03 8.17 -4.93
N LEU A 83 8.62 8.67 -3.77
CA LEU A 83 7.66 7.98 -2.88
C LEU A 83 6.32 7.76 -3.57
N PHE A 84 5.80 8.78 -4.26
CA PHE A 84 4.55 8.67 -5.02
C PHE A 84 4.65 7.62 -6.13
N LEU A 85 5.78 7.58 -6.85
CA LEU A 85 6.05 6.59 -7.90
C LEU A 85 6.10 5.16 -7.34
N ILE A 86 6.67 4.98 -6.15
CA ILE A 86 6.61 3.69 -5.43
C ILE A 86 5.16 3.33 -5.07
N GLY A 87 4.35 4.32 -4.66
CA GLY A 87 2.92 4.13 -4.43
C GLY A 87 2.17 3.65 -5.67
N ILE A 88 2.49 4.18 -6.85
CA ILE A 88 1.93 3.71 -8.14
C ILE A 88 2.33 2.26 -8.39
N VAL A 89 3.61 1.92 -8.22
CA VAL A 89 4.09 0.53 -8.40
C VAL A 89 3.38 -0.42 -7.43
N ALA A 90 3.19 -0.02 -6.16
CA ALA A 90 2.44 -0.79 -5.18
C ALA A 90 0.96 -0.94 -5.58
N LEU A 91 0.34 0.08 -6.17
CA LEU A 91 -1.04 0.03 -6.65
C LEU A 91 -1.19 -0.89 -7.88
N VAL A 92 -0.20 -0.90 -8.78
CA VAL A 92 -0.15 -1.86 -9.89
C VAL A 92 0.04 -3.28 -9.35
N ALA A 93 0.95 -3.47 -8.40
CA ALA A 93 1.13 -4.77 -7.75
C ALA A 93 -0.15 -5.24 -7.05
N ALA A 94 -0.82 -4.36 -6.31
CA ALA A 94 -2.14 -4.63 -5.73
C ALA A 94 -3.14 -5.06 -6.80
N TYR A 95 -3.19 -4.36 -7.94
CA TYR A 95 -4.07 -4.69 -9.06
C TYR A 95 -3.78 -6.07 -9.65
N PHE A 96 -2.55 -6.56 -9.64
CA PHE A 96 -2.25 -7.93 -10.08
C PHE A 96 -2.61 -8.99 -9.04
N VAL A 97 -2.50 -8.68 -7.75
CA VAL A 97 -2.87 -9.59 -6.66
C VAL A 97 -4.40 -9.67 -6.50
N THR A 98 -5.11 -8.57 -6.72
CA THR A 98 -6.57 -8.46 -6.51
C THR A 98 -7.45 -9.38 -7.38
N PRO A 99 -7.19 -9.61 -8.68
CA PRO A 99 -7.94 -10.60 -9.46
C PRO A 99 -7.62 -12.05 -9.05
N GLN A 100 -6.54 -12.29 -8.30
CA GLN A 100 -6.37 -13.56 -7.59
C GLN A 100 -7.19 -13.62 -6.29
N MET A 101 -7.97 -12.60 -5.94
CA MET A 101 -8.84 -12.60 -4.75
C MET A 101 -10.30 -12.94 -5.07
N PHE A 102 -10.64 -13.13 -6.35
CA PHE A 102 -11.97 -13.51 -6.86
C PHE A 102 -11.95 -14.90 -7.50
#